data_AF-A0A3M4AX35-F1
#
_entry.id   AF-A0A3M4AX35-F1
#
_cell.length_a   1.000
_cell.length_b   1.000
_cell.length_c   1.000
_cell.angle_alpha   90.00
_cell.angle_beta   90.00
_cell.angle_gamma   90.00
#
_symmetry.space_group_name_H-M   'P 1'
#
loop_
_entity.id
_entity.type
_entity.pdbx_description
1 polymer ?
#
loop_
_entity_poly.entity_id
_entity_poly.type
_entity_poly.pdbx_seq_one_letter_code
_entity_poly.pdbx_strand_id
1 'polypeptide(L)' 'MITPTHSSANWTDTLKARKSHLAALMKIVDIKIGKISNVQTLTVNLIKNEMSYIEDQLKGRK' A
#
# COMPACT_ATOMS: atom_id res chain seq x y z
N MET A 1 -6.42 -35.48 -9.86
CA MET A 1 -7.11 -34.55 -8.94
C MET A 1 -6.46 -33.19 -9.13
N ILE A 2 -7.20 -32.23 -9.69
CA ILE A 2 -6.72 -30.85 -9.86
C ILE A 2 -7.06 -30.14 -8.56
N THR A 3 -6.07 -29.93 -7.70
CA THR A 3 -6.24 -29.07 -6.54
C THR A 3 -6.58 -27.68 -7.06
N PRO A 4 -7.75 -27.10 -6.71
CA PRO A 4 -7.94 -25.69 -6.94
C PRO A 4 -6.87 -25.02 -6.10
N THR A 5 -5.95 -24.31 -6.74
CA THR A 5 -5.14 -23.32 -6.04
C THR A 5 -6.15 -22.38 -5.42
N HIS A 6 -6.42 -22.56 -4.12
CA HIS A 6 -7.15 -21.59 -3.35
C HIS A 6 -6.28 -20.32 -3.42
N SER A 7 -6.53 -19.47 -4.41
CA SER A 7 -6.07 -18.08 -4.50
C SER A 7 -6.70 -17.23 -3.39
N SER A 8 -7.00 -17.84 -2.24
CA SER A 8 -7.26 -17.17 -0.98
C SER A 8 -5.93 -16.75 -0.35
N ALA A 9 -5.09 -16.03 -1.11
CA ALA A 9 -4.44 -14.92 -0.45
C ALA A 9 -5.62 -14.09 0.06
N ASN A 10 -5.93 -14.27 1.35
CA ASN A 10 -7.11 -13.70 1.96
C ASN A 10 -7.08 -12.23 1.55
N TRP A 11 -8.12 -11.69 0.94
CA TRP A 11 -8.08 -10.33 0.39
C TRP A 11 -7.55 -9.31 1.42
N THR A 12 -7.87 -9.54 2.69
CA THR A 12 -7.33 -8.86 3.87
C THR A 12 -5.81 -8.98 4.00
N ASP A 13 -5.24 -10.16 3.79
CA ASP A 13 -3.81 -10.45 3.78
C ASP A 13 -3.10 -9.78 2.58
N THR A 14 -3.72 -9.79 1.41
CA THR A 14 -3.25 -9.02 0.24
C THR A 14 -3.24 -7.51 0.51
N LEU A 15 -4.28 -6.97 1.15
CA LEU A 15 -4.35 -5.56 1.54
C LEU A 15 -3.29 -5.22 2.60
N LYS A 16 -3.05 -6.12 3.55
CA LYS A 16 -2.02 -5.96 4.58
C LYS A 16 -0.61 -5.96 3.98
N ALA A 17 -0.34 -6.86 3.03
CA ALA A 17 0.91 -6.89 2.27
C ALA A 17 1.11 -5.61 1.45
N ARG A 18 0.06 -5.12 0.76
CA ARG A 18 0.09 -3.83 0.03
C ARG A 18 0.39 -2.65 0.95
N LYS A 19 -0.26 -2.57 2.12
CA LYS A 19 0.02 -1.53 3.11
C LYS A 19 1.47 -1.55 3.59
N SER A 20 2.00 -2.74 3.88
CA SER A 20 3.41 -2.92 4.28
C SER A 20 4.38 -2.46 3.19
N HIS A 21 4.10 -2.80 1.94
CA HIS A 21 4.89 -2.38 0.79
C HIS A 21 4.87 -0.86 0.61
N LEU A 22 3.70 -0.22 0.70
CA LEU A 22 3.56 1.24 0.63
C LEU A 22 4.31 1.95 1.76
N ALA A 23 4.31 1.40 2.97
CA ALA A 23 5.07 1.94 4.09
C ALA A 23 6.59 1.86 3.87
N ALA A 24 7.08 0.79 3.23
CA ALA A 24 8.48 0.67 2.84
C ALA A 24 8.85 1.70 1.75
N LEU A 25 7.98 1.91 0.76
CA LEU A 25 8.16 2.93 -0.27
C LEU A 25 8.20 4.34 0.32
N MET A 26 7.33 4.64 1.29
CA MET A 26 7.35 5.92 2.00
C MET A 26 8.70 6.20 2.66
N LYS A 27 9.25 5.20 3.38
CA LYS A 27 10.56 5.32 4.01
C LYS A 27 11.66 5.59 2.98
N ILE A 28 11.62 4.91 1.83
CA ILE A 28 12.60 5.13 0.74
C ILE A 28 12.49 6.55 0.18
N VAL A 29 11.28 7.09 0.06
CA VAL A 29 11.06 8.46 -0.43
C VAL A 29 11.50 9.51 0.60
N ASP A 30 11.27 9.28 1.89
CA ASP A 30 11.71 10.16 2.99
C ASP A 30 13.23 10.10 3.23
N ILE A 31 13.88 8.97 2.98
CA ILE A 31 15.34 8.80 3.15
C ILE A 31 16.15 9.69 2.17
N LYS A 32 15.53 10.21 1.10
CA LYS A 32 16.19 11.19 0.21
C LYS A 32 16.21 12.58 0.86
N ILE A 33 17.07 12.70 1.86
CA ILE A 33 17.43 13.90 2.61
C ILE A 33 17.96 14.95 1.62
N GLY A 34 17.23 16.05 1.48
CA GLY A 34 17.61 17.17 0.64
C GLY A 34 16.42 18.06 0.28
N LYS A 35 16.35 18.48 -0.98
CA LYS A 35 15.29 19.34 -1.51
C LYS A 35 14.09 18.47 -1.88
N ILE A 36 13.01 18.58 -1.11
CA ILE A 36 11.74 17.90 -1.43
C ILE A 36 11.28 18.43 -2.79
N SER A 37 11.42 17.58 -3.82
CA SER A 37 10.93 17.86 -5.16
C SER A 37 9.41 17.82 -5.16
N ASN A 38 8.75 18.64 -6.00
CA ASN A 38 7.30 18.55 -6.23
C ASN A 38 6.87 17.12 -6.58
N VAL A 39 7.73 16.36 -7.26
CA VAL A 39 7.49 14.95 -7.59
C VAL A 39 7.49 14.07 -6.33
N GLN A 40 8.37 14.34 -5.36
CA GLN A 40 8.37 13.63 -4.07
C GLN A 40 7.10 13.95 -3.27
N THR A 41 6.69 15.23 -3.21
CA THR A 41 5.43 15.62 -2.55
C THR A 41 4.22 14.94 -3.19
N LEU A 42 4.13 14.94 -4.53
CA LEU A 42 3.07 14.21 -5.23
C LEU A 42 3.12 12.71 -4.95
N THR A 43 4.32 12.12 -4.95
CA THR A 43 4.51 10.68 -4.67
C THR A 43 4.06 10.32 -3.25
N VAL A 44 4.43 11.11 -2.25
CA VAL A 44 4.01 10.92 -0.85
C VAL A 44 2.49 11.06 -0.72
N ASN A 45 1.88 12.05 -1.38
CA ASN A 45 0.42 12.24 -1.34
C ASN A 45 -0.33 11.06 -2.00
N LEU A 46 0.18 10.56 -3.13
CA LEU A 46 -0.40 9.38 -3.80
C LEU A 46 -0.28 8.13 -2.92
N ILE A 47 0.88 7.91 -2.28
CA ILE A 47 1.08 6.79 -1.35
C ILE A 47 0.13 6.88 -0.14
N LYS A 48 -0.09 8.09 0.40
CA LYS A 48 -1.06 8.31 1.49
C LYS A 48 -2.49 8.04 1.05
N ASN A 49 -2.89 8.53 -0.12
CA ASN A 49 -4.23 8.28 -0.67
C ASN A 49 -4.48 6.78 -0.91
N GLU A 50 -3.50 6.07 -1.46
CA GLU A 50 -3.59 4.62 -1.68
C GLU A 50 -3.71 3.86 -0.34
N MET A 51 -2.97 4.28 0.70
CA MET A 51 -3.11 3.72 2.05
C MET A 51 -4.51 3.98 2.62
N SER A 52 -5.05 5.19 2.47
CA SER A 52 -6.41 5.52 2.93
C SER A 52 -7.46 4.69 2.19
N TYR A 53 -7.30 4.51 0.89
CA TYR A 53 -8.18 3.67 0.07
C TYR A 53 -8.14 2.21 0.52
N ILE A 54 -6.95 1.66 0.77
CA ILE A 54 -6.78 0.30 1.31
C ILE A 54 -7.44 0.16 2.68
N GLU A 55 -7.32 1.16 3.55
CA GLU A 55 -7.98 1.18 4.86
C GLU A 55 -9.50 1.26 4.75
N ASP A 56 -10.03 2.03 3.80
CA ASP A 56 -11.45 2.09 3.50
C ASP A 56 -11.96 0.78 2.90
N GLN A 57 -11.18 0.10 2.06
CA GLN A 57 -11.52 -1.25 1.58
C GLN A 57 -11.51 -2.31 2.70
N LEU A 58 -10.67 -2.12 3.73
CA LEU A 58 -10.67 -2.96 4.93
C LEU A 58 -11.87 -2.66 5.83
N LYS A 59 -12.25 -1.39 6.00
CA LYS A 59 -13.40 -0.96 6.82
C LYS A 59 -14.75 -1.18 6.15
N GLY A 60 -14.82 -1.04 4.82
CA GLY A 60 -16.03 -1.17 4.01
C GLY A 60 -16.55 -2.61 3.89
N ARG A 61 -15.79 -3.59 4.39
CA ARG A 61 -16.31 -4.93 4.72
C ARG A 61 -16.85 -4.94 6.15
N LYS A 62 -17.99 -4.30 6.36
CA LYS A 62 -18.95 -4.65 7.41
C LYS A 62 -20.13 -5.36 6.77
#